data_AF-A0A183DG80-F1
#
_entry.id   AF-A0A183DG80-F1
#
_cell.length_a   1.000
_cell.length_b   1.000
_cell.length_c   1.000
_cell.angle_alpha   90.00
_cell.angle_beta   90.00
_cell.angle_gamma   90.00
#
_symmetry.space_group_name_H-M   'P 1'
#
loop_
_entity.id
_entity.type
_entity.pdbx_description
1 polymer ?
#
loop_
_entity_poly.entity_id
_entity_poly.type
_entity_poly.pdbx_seq_one_letter_code
_entity_poly.pdbx_strand_id
1 'polypeptide(L)'
;LRTWTKNVDIFSADYVVVPINADIHWFLAIIAFPRYAIVDSSESEATSSDATLEKSRKARIIVLDSLEDSNDVKRSVFCVYKNETKDVCEYARNI
;
A
#
# COMPACT_ATOMS: atom_id res chain seq x y z
N LEU A 1 -15.97 12.60 2.58
CA LEU A 1 -15.08 11.83 1.67
C LEU A 1 -14.92 12.45 0.28
N ARG A 2 -15.94 13.09 -0.34
CA ARG A 2 -15.85 13.56 -1.74
C ARG A 2 -14.91 14.74 -2.05
N THR A 3 -14.41 15.47 -1.04
CA THR A 3 -13.64 16.72 -1.30
C THR A 3 -12.16 16.47 -1.58
N TRP A 4 -11.57 15.46 -0.94
CA TRP A 4 -10.10 15.27 -0.91
C TRP A 4 -9.52 14.80 -2.25
N THR A 5 -10.33 14.13 -3.06
CA THR A 5 -9.94 13.60 -4.38
C THR A 5 -10.72 14.27 -5.52
N LYS A 6 -11.42 15.38 -5.27
CA LYS A 6 -12.32 16.01 -6.25
C LYS A 6 -11.60 16.45 -7.54
N ASN A 7 -10.37 16.94 -7.41
CA ASN A 7 -9.57 17.48 -8.51
C ASN A 7 -8.26 16.71 -8.72
N VAL A 8 -8.15 15.50 -8.15
CA VAL A 8 -6.93 14.69 -8.19
C VAL A 8 -7.30 13.25 -8.50
N ASP A 9 -6.74 12.71 -9.59
CA ASP A 9 -6.85 11.29 -9.90
C ASP A 9 -5.77 10.50 -9.16
N ILE A 10 -6.18 9.81 -8.10
CA ILE A 10 -5.29 9.00 -7.26
C ILE A 10 -4.84 7.71 -7.95
N PHE A 11 -5.49 7.27 -9.03
CA PHE A 11 -5.13 6.05 -9.75
C PHE A 11 -3.97 6.27 -10.73
N SER A 12 -3.79 7.50 -11.21
CA SER A 12 -2.63 7.89 -12.02
C SER A 12 -1.31 7.91 -11.23
N ALA A 13 -1.37 7.99 -9.90
CA ALA A 13 -0.19 8.00 -9.04
C ALA A 13 0.43 6.60 -8.92
N ASP A 14 1.75 6.54 -8.69
CA ASP A 14 2.42 5.28 -8.35
C ASP A 14 2.25 4.91 -6.87
N TYR A 15 2.15 5.92 -5.99
CA TYR A 15 2.00 5.75 -4.55
C TYR A 15 1.00 6.74 -3.97
N VAL A 16 0.12 6.26 -3.09
CA VAL A 16 -0.76 7.09 -2.25
C VAL A 16 -0.42 6.82 -0.80
N VAL A 17 0.03 7.86 -0.08
CA VAL A 17 0.43 7.77 1.32
C VAL A 17 -0.71 8.29 2.19
N VAL A 18 -1.19 7.45 3.11
CA VAL A 18 -2.31 7.74 3.99
C VAL A 18 -1.86 7.57 5.44
N PRO A 19 -1.58 8.68 6.16
CA PRO A 19 -1.37 8.61 7.59
C PRO A 19 -2.71 8.33 8.28
N ILE A 20 -2.72 7.36 9.19
CA ILE A 20 -3.92 6.94 9.89
C ILE A 20 -3.71 7.15 11.38
N ASN A 21 -4.65 7.88 11.99
CA ASN A 21 -4.77 7.99 13.43
C ASN A 21 -6.02 7.23 13.86
N ALA A 22 -5.84 6.15 14.62
CA ALA A 22 -6.91 5.40 15.25
C ALA A 22 -6.48 5.04 16.66
N ASP A 23 -7.37 5.17 17.64
CA ASP A 23 -7.09 4.83 19.05
C ASP A 23 -5.82 5.48 19.62
N ILE A 24 -5.53 6.73 19.22
CA ILE A 24 -4.34 7.49 19.64
C ILE A 24 -3.03 6.84 19.14
N HIS A 25 -3.14 5.96 18.15
CA HIS A 25 -2.00 5.28 17.53
C HIS A 25 -1.86 5.69 16.07
N TRP A 26 -0.69 6.22 15.72
CA TRP A 26 -0.36 6.63 14.36
C TRP A 26 0.34 5.49 13.62
N PHE A 27 -0.19 5.16 12.44
CA PHE A 27 0.43 4.22 11.51
C PHE A 27 0.22 4.69 10.07
N LEU A 28 0.95 4.10 9.13
CA LEU A 28 0.96 4.55 7.75
C LEU A 28 0.45 3.44 6.82
N ALA A 29 -0.49 3.78 5.94
CA ALA A 29 -0.84 2.94 4.81
C ALA A 29 -0.30 3.55 3.52
N ILE A 30 0.33 2.72 2.68
CA ILE A 30 0.84 3.09 1.37
C ILE A 30 0.15 2.21 0.33
N ILE A 31 -0.62 2.83 -0.57
CA ILE A 31 -1.21 2.16 -1.72
C ILE A 31 -0.20 2.26 -2.86
N ALA A 32 0.42 1.14 -3.22
CA ALA A 32 1.36 1.03 -4.33
C ALA A 32 0.64 0.55 -5.59
N PHE A 33 0.89 1.25 -6.69
CA PHE A 33 0.33 1.01 -8.02
C PHE A 33 -1.20 0.91 -8.05
N PRO A 34 -1.92 1.93 -7.55
CA PRO A 34 -3.39 1.93 -7.49
C PRO A 34 -4.05 1.71 -8.86
N ARG A 35 -3.43 2.11 -9.97
CA ARG A 35 -3.92 1.86 -11.35
C ARG A 35 -4.33 0.41 -11.62
N TYR A 36 -3.64 -0.58 -11.03
CA TYR A 36 -3.94 -2.00 -11.24
C TYR A 36 -5.06 -2.54 -10.32
N ALA A 37 -5.67 -1.69 -9.48
CA ALA A 37 -6.84 -2.05 -8.68
C ALA A 37 -8.15 -1.93 -9.49
N ILE A 38 -8.11 -1.20 -10.61
CA ILE A 38 -9.25 -1.07 -11.51
C ILE A 38 -9.20 -2.26 -12.48
N VAL A 39 -10.19 -3.15 -12.39
CA VAL A 39 -10.41 -4.19 -13.39
C VAL A 39 -11.40 -3.65 -14.39
N ASP A 40 -10.93 -3.18 -15.53
CA ASP A 40 -11.82 -2.88 -16.65
C ASP A 40 -12.33 -4.21 -17.21
N SER A 41 -13.66 -4.37 -17.26
CA SER A 41 -14.31 -5.58 -17.74
C SER A 41 -14.20 -5.79 -19.27
N SER A 42 -13.40 -4.98 -19.96
CA SER A 42 -13.16 -5.08 -21.39
C SER A 42 -11.87 -5.84 -21.66
N GLU A 43 -12.00 -7.16 -21.80
CA GLU A 43 -11.03 -8.03 -22.45
C GLU A 43 -10.49 -7.33 -23.71
N SER A 44 -9.18 -7.08 -23.76
CA SER A 44 -8.51 -6.52 -24.93
C SER A 44 -7.24 -7.32 -25.16
N GLU A 45 -7.40 -8.36 -25.98
CA GLU A 45 -6.32 -9.00 -26.71
C GLU A 45 -5.57 -7.96 -27.56
N ALA A 46 -4.25 -7.84 -27.38
CA ALA A 46 -3.27 -7.42 -28.41
C ALA A 46 -1.86 -7.44 -27.77
N THR A 47 -1.03 -8.47 -28.01
CA THR A 47 -0.04 -8.60 -29.11
C THR A 47 1.24 -7.75 -28.93
N SER A 48 2.39 -8.45 -29.07
CA SER A 48 3.78 -7.99 -29.28
C SER A 48 4.73 -7.72 -28.07
N SER A 49 5.41 -8.81 -27.68
CA SER A 49 6.89 -8.95 -27.59
C SER A 49 7.79 -8.17 -26.61
N ASP A 50 7.27 -7.51 -25.57
CA ASP A 50 8.12 -7.11 -24.41
C ASP A 50 7.42 -7.32 -23.04
N ALA A 51 6.45 -8.25 -23.04
CA ALA A 51 5.37 -8.36 -22.06
C ALA A 51 5.64 -9.30 -20.86
N THR A 52 6.89 -9.42 -20.40
CA THR A 52 7.22 -10.41 -19.35
C THR A 52 7.18 -9.83 -17.92
N LEU A 53 7.37 -8.51 -17.74
CA LEU A 53 7.44 -7.88 -16.41
C LEU A 53 6.15 -7.17 -15.95
N GLU A 54 5.39 -6.58 -16.88
CA GLU A 54 4.16 -5.84 -16.56
C GLU A 54 2.98 -6.76 -16.19
N LYS A 55 3.03 -8.04 -16.58
CA LYS A 55 1.96 -9.02 -16.30
C LYS A 55 1.83 -9.40 -14.81
N SER A 56 2.75 -8.96 -13.95
CA SER A 56 2.77 -9.31 -12.52
C SER A 56 2.52 -8.14 -11.57
N ARG A 57 2.43 -6.90 -12.07
CA ARG A 57 2.20 -5.75 -11.20
C ARG A 57 0.77 -5.74 -10.69
N LYS A 58 0.61 -5.88 -9.38
CA LYS A 58 -0.68 -5.80 -8.67
C LYS A 58 -0.69 -4.58 -7.77
N ALA A 59 -1.87 -3.98 -7.62
CA ALA A 59 -2.07 -2.99 -6.57
C ALA A 59 -1.80 -3.64 -5.21
N ARG A 60 -1.05 -2.96 -4.35
CA ARG A 60 -0.69 -3.43 -3.01
C ARG A 60 -0.98 -2.36 -1.99
N ILE A 61 -1.48 -2.75 -0.82
CA ILE A 61 -1.56 -1.88 0.35
C ILE A 61 -0.51 -2.36 1.34
N ILE A 62 0.48 -1.51 1.60
CA ILE A 62 1.57 -1.74 2.54
C ILE A 62 1.23 -0.97 3.81
N VAL A 63 1.19 -1.65 4.94
CA VAL A 63 0.98 -1.02 6.25
C VAL A 63 2.29 -0.99 7.00
N LEU A 64 2.71 0.20 7.44
CA LEU A 64 3.86 0.41 8.30
C LEU A 64 3.36 0.82 9.68
N ASP A 65 3.73 0.03 10.68
CA ASP A 65 3.36 0.24 12.07
C ASP A 65 4.57 -0.07 12.97
N SER A 66 4.89 0.85 13.90
CA SER A 66 5.98 0.70 14.86
C SER A 66 5.57 -0.07 16.11
N LEU A 67 4.28 -0.19 16.41
CA LEU A 67 3.80 -0.93 17.58
C LEU A 67 3.39 -2.34 17.17
N GLU A 68 4.02 -3.32 17.80
CA GLU A 68 3.64 -4.73 17.65
C GLU A 68 2.61 -5.11 18.71
N ASP A 69 1.34 -5.20 18.33
CA ASP A 69 0.30 -5.81 19.17
C ASP A 69 -0.01 -7.25 18.69
N SER A 70 0.06 -8.19 19.62
CA SER A 70 -0.35 -9.59 19.45
C SER A 70 -1.80 -9.77 19.00
N ASN A 71 -2.68 -8.78 19.26
CA ASN A 71 -4.08 -8.77 18.84
C ASN A 71 -4.36 -7.84 17.65
N ASP A 72 -3.33 -7.35 16.95
CA ASP A 72 -3.53 -6.38 15.88
C ASP A 72 -4.30 -6.98 14.70
N VAL A 73 -5.61 -6.73 14.65
CA VAL A 73 -6.52 -7.18 13.60
C VAL A 73 -6.11 -6.63 12.24
N LYS A 74 -5.35 -5.52 12.18
CA LYS A 74 -4.80 -4.96 10.93
C LYS A 74 -3.86 -5.96 10.24
N ARG A 75 -3.16 -6.81 11.01
CA ARG A 75 -2.29 -7.88 10.48
C ARG A 75 -3.06 -8.98 9.74
N SER A 76 -4.35 -9.14 10.02
CA SER A 76 -5.20 -10.14 9.36
C SER A 76 -5.70 -9.70 7.98
N VAL A 77 -5.78 -8.39 7.72
CA VAL A 77 -6.47 -7.84 6.54
C VAL A 77 -5.50 -7.33 5.48
N PHE A 78 -4.27 -6.97 5.87
CA PHE A 78 -3.27 -6.38 4.97
C PHE A 78 -1.99 -7.21 4.87
N CYS A 79 -1.35 -7.19 3.69
CA CYS A 79 -0.02 -7.76 3.51
C CYS A 79 0.99 -6.85 4.21
N VAL A 80 1.27 -7.14 5.49
CA VAL A 80 2.29 -6.43 6.26
C VAL A 80 3.66 -6.85 5.75
N TYR A 81 4.43 -5.92 5.20
CA TYR A 81 5.83 -6.16 4.84
C TYR A 81 6.67 -6.16 6.12
N LYS A 82 6.95 -7.36 6.66
CA LYS A 82 7.59 -7.56 7.97
C LYS A 82 9.12 -7.48 7.98
N ASN A 83 9.76 -6.85 7.00
CA ASN A 83 11.21 -7.01 6.83
C ASN A 83 12.06 -5.82 7.31
N GLU A 84 11.50 -4.62 7.52
CA GLU A 84 12.29 -3.43 7.92
C GLU A 84 12.02 -2.96 9.36
N THR A 85 10.98 -3.46 10.02
CA THR A 85 10.66 -3.04 11.40
C THR A 85 11.68 -3.53 12.44
N LYS A 86 12.50 -4.55 12.13
CA LYS A 86 13.60 -4.96 13.02
C LYS A 86 14.70 -3.89 13.08
N ASP A 87 15.13 -3.37 11.94
CA ASP A 87 16.22 -2.41 11.85
C ASP A 87 15.82 -1.03 12.42
N VAL A 88 14.56 -0.61 12.23
CA VAL A 88 14.05 0.64 12.80
C VAL A 88 13.91 0.57 14.33
N CYS A 89 13.44 -0.55 14.87
CA CYS A 89 13.40 -0.76 16.32
C CYS A 89 14.81 -0.79 16.94
N GLU A 90 15.80 -1.26 16.20
CA GLU A 90 17.20 -1.30 16.66
C GLU A 90 17.86 0.08 16.63
N TYR A 91 17.54 0.91 15.63
CA TYR A 91 17.97 2.31 15.58
C TYR A 91 17.41 3.14 16.75
N ALA A 92 16.12 2.98 17.07
CA ALA A 92 15.46 3.74 18.14
C ALA A 92 15.90 3.36 19.57
N ARG A 93 16.56 2.20 19.77
CA ARG A 93 17.15 1.81 21.07
C ARG A 93 18.55 2.39 21.30
N ASN A 94 19.20 2.91 20.26
CA ASN A 94 20.57 3.42 20.29
C ASN A 94 20.66 4.96 20.32
N ILE A 95 19.57 5.63 20.70
CA ILE A 95 19.50 7.07 21.02
C ILE A 95 18.94 7.19 22.44
#